data_AF-A0AAW9HWX1-F1
#
_entry.id   AF-A0AAW9HWX1-F1
#
_cell.length_a   1.000
_cell.length_b   1.000
_cell.length_c   1.000
_cell.angle_alpha   90.00
_cell.angle_beta   90.00
_cell.angle_gamma   90.00
#
_symmetry.space_group_name_H-M   'P 1'
#
loop_
_entity.id
_entity.type
_entity.pdbx_description
1 polymer ?
#
loop_
_entity_poly.entity_id
_entity_poly.type
_entity_poly.pdbx_seq_one_letter_code
_entity_poly.pdbx_strand_id
1 'polypeptide(L)'
;MSEQSLAFVVEGVPQAQGSMKSFGRGRVVHSNPKLTAWRTKVLAKAVSEARTQKWNPRPDTPLKVTAYFFFERPKHTKYGAYPAGKPDLDKLQRAIGDALSPKYGTKIIADDARIVQWRAKKYWVNTGGKPGVYIEIETLEN
;
A
#
# COMPACT_ATOMS: atom_id res chain seq x y z
N MET A 1 6.48 17.13 -18.13
CA MET A 1 7.37 16.95 -16.96
C MET A 1 7.95 15.56 -17.11
N SER A 2 9.27 15.38 -17.06
CA SER A 2 9.88 14.05 -17.23
C SER A 2 9.29 13.05 -16.23
N GLU A 3 9.06 11.82 -16.67
CA GLU A 3 8.70 10.72 -15.78
C GLU A 3 9.63 10.66 -14.56
N GLN A 4 9.04 10.67 -13.37
CA GLN A 4 9.74 10.47 -12.10
C GLN A 4 9.11 9.31 -11.35
N SER A 5 9.95 8.54 -10.66
CA SER A 5 9.49 7.45 -9.80
C SER A 5 9.96 7.62 -8.37
N LEU A 6 9.17 7.08 -7.43
CA LEU A 6 9.51 6.92 -6.03
C LEU A 6 9.33 5.45 -5.66
N ALA A 7 10.43 4.77 -5.33
CA ALA A 7 10.41 3.36 -4.96
C ALA A 7 10.91 3.14 -3.52
N PHE A 8 10.21 2.30 -2.75
CA PHE A 8 10.58 2.01 -1.37
C PHE A 8 9.98 0.70 -0.83
N VAL A 9 10.59 0.19 0.24
CA VAL A 9 10.13 -1.01 0.96
C VAL A 9 9.66 -0.64 2.36
N VAL A 10 8.51 -1.20 2.74
CA VAL A 10 7.96 -1.09 4.10
C VAL A 10 7.93 -2.48 4.72
N GLU A 11 8.78 -2.72 5.72
CA GLU A 11 8.77 -3.99 6.47
C GLU A 11 7.52 -4.13 7.36
N GLY A 12 7.11 -5.37 7.62
CA GLY A 12 5.98 -5.72 8.51
C GLY A 12 4.83 -6.37 7.75
N VAL A 13 3.91 -7.01 8.49
CA VAL A 13 2.81 -7.76 7.89
C VAL A 13 1.82 -6.82 7.21
N PRO A 14 1.62 -6.91 5.88
CA PRO A 14 0.68 -6.05 5.17
C PRO A 14 -0.74 -6.15 5.72
N GLN A 15 -1.37 -5.00 5.98
CA GLN A 15 -2.75 -4.92 6.45
C GLN A 15 -3.65 -4.42 5.33
N ALA A 16 -4.75 -5.14 5.09
CA ALA A 16 -5.76 -4.72 4.11
C ALA A 16 -6.77 -3.75 4.71
N GLN A 17 -7.37 -2.95 3.83
CA GLN A 17 -8.51 -2.13 4.18
C GLN A 17 -9.70 -3.02 4.57
N GLY A 18 -10.34 -2.71 5.69
CA GLY A 18 -11.51 -3.44 6.16
C GLY A 18 -12.73 -3.13 5.31
N SER A 19 -13.63 -4.11 5.14
CA SER A 19 -15.00 -3.81 4.71
C SER A 19 -15.71 -3.07 5.85
N MET A 20 -16.42 -1.99 5.53
CA MET A 20 -17.25 -1.29 6.51
C MET A 20 -18.19 -2.30 7.19
N LYS A 21 -18.11 -2.42 8.51
CA LYS A 21 -19.08 -3.18 9.30
C LYS A 21 -20.10 -2.19 9.85
N SER A 22 -21.32 -2.26 9.34
CA SER A 22 -22.48 -1.59 9.94
C SER A 22 -23.04 -2.49 11.04
N PHE A 23 -23.10 -1.99 12.27
CA PHE A 23 -23.69 -2.72 13.40
C PHE A 23 -25.17 -2.34 13.64
N GLY A 24 -25.84 -1.78 12.63
CA GLY A 24 -27.18 -1.19 12.82
C GLY A 24 -27.15 0.09 13.67
N ARG A 25 -28.27 0.83 13.70
CA ARG A 25 -28.42 2.13 14.43
C ARG A 25 -27.38 3.21 14.05
N GLY A 26 -26.88 3.20 12.80
CA GLY A 26 -25.93 4.21 12.31
C GLY A 26 -24.52 4.14 12.90
N ARG A 27 -24.19 3.10 13.69
CA ARG A 27 -22.84 2.92 14.24
C ARG A 27 -21.95 2.15 13.25
N VAL A 28 -21.10 2.91 12.57
CA VAL A 28 -19.99 2.40 11.75
C VAL A 28 -18.71 2.52 12.59
N VAL A 29 -18.05 1.40 12.89
CA VAL A 29 -16.75 1.42 13.59
C VAL A 29 -15.66 1.66 12.57
N HIS A 30 -14.92 2.76 12.74
CA HIS A 30 -14.10 3.34 11.68
C HIS A 30 -12.60 3.01 11.75
N SER A 31 -12.11 2.27 12.75
CA SER A 31 -10.66 2.05 12.87
C SER A 31 -10.28 0.65 13.37
N ASN A 32 -9.61 -0.10 12.50
CA ASN A 32 -8.76 -1.21 12.90
C ASN A 32 -7.40 -0.62 13.31
N PRO A 33 -6.98 -0.67 14.59
CA PRO A 33 -5.72 -0.06 15.03
C PRO A 33 -4.50 -0.56 14.27
N LYS A 34 -4.49 -1.85 13.87
CA LYS A 34 -3.40 -2.44 13.08
C LYS A 34 -3.30 -1.80 11.69
N LEU A 35 -4.44 -1.55 11.05
CA LEU A 35 -4.49 -0.89 9.76
C LEU A 35 -4.06 0.58 9.86
N THR A 36 -4.47 1.29 10.91
CA THR A 36 -4.02 2.66 11.14
C THR A 36 -2.50 2.71 11.30
N ALA A 37 -1.94 1.87 12.18
CA ALA A 37 -0.49 1.79 12.37
C ALA A 37 0.24 1.40 11.07
N TRP A 38 -0.30 0.47 10.29
CA TRP A 38 0.24 0.07 8.99
C TRP A 38 0.30 1.24 8.00
N ARG A 39 -0.81 1.98 7.83
CA ARG A 39 -0.87 3.14 6.92
C ARG A 39 0.07 4.25 7.37
N THR A 40 0.15 4.53 8.67
CA THR A 40 1.12 5.49 9.23
C THR A 40 2.56 5.08 8.91
N LYS A 41 2.90 3.79 9.02
CA LYS A 41 4.24 3.29 8.70
C LYS A 41 4.56 3.44 7.20
N VAL A 42 3.62 3.11 6.32
CA VAL A 42 3.76 3.29 4.87
C VAL A 42 4.00 4.76 4.53
N LEU A 43 3.16 5.66 5.06
CA LEU A 43 3.30 7.10 4.84
C LEU A 43 4.64 7.65 5.33
N ALA A 44 5.05 7.28 6.56
CA ALA A 44 6.31 7.75 7.12
C ALA A 44 7.51 7.32 6.26
N LYS A 45 7.52 6.07 5.78
CA LYS A 45 8.56 5.58 4.87
C LYS A 45 8.53 6.32 3.54
N ALA A 46 7.35 6.51 2.94
CA ALA A 46 7.19 7.25 1.69
C ALA A 46 7.70 8.70 1.81
N VAL A 47 7.38 9.40 2.91
CA VAL A 47 7.89 10.77 3.18
C VAL A 47 9.41 10.79 3.32
N SER A 48 9.98 9.84 4.04
CA SER A 48 11.43 9.74 4.20
C SER A 48 12.12 9.51 2.85
N GLU A 49 11.59 8.59 2.04
CA GLU A 49 12.18 8.20 0.76
C GLU A 49 12.01 9.27 -0.31
N ALA A 50 10.87 9.96 -0.33
CA ALA A 50 10.65 11.11 -1.21
C ALA A 50 11.72 12.19 -0.99
N ARG A 51 12.09 12.46 0.28
CA ARG A 51 13.16 13.42 0.62
C ARG A 51 14.53 12.91 0.16
N THR A 52 14.86 11.66 0.46
CA THR A 52 16.15 11.06 0.08
C THR A 52 16.34 11.01 -1.44
N GLN A 53 15.30 10.63 -2.17
CA GLN A 53 15.31 10.46 -3.63
C GLN A 53 15.02 11.78 -4.37
N LYS A 54 14.83 12.89 -3.64
CA LYS A 54 14.47 14.21 -4.20
C LYS A 54 13.24 14.17 -5.10
N TRP A 55 12.30 13.27 -4.80
CA TRP A 55 11.06 13.11 -5.55
C TRP A 55 10.11 14.28 -5.28
N ASN A 56 9.50 14.82 -6.33
CA ASN A 56 8.56 15.93 -6.19
C ASN A 56 7.30 15.47 -5.42
N PRO A 57 7.02 16.02 -4.22
CA PRO A 57 5.89 15.56 -3.43
C PRO A 57 4.56 16.03 -4.04
N ARG A 58 3.53 15.19 -3.86
CA ARG A 58 2.14 15.46 -4.26
C ARG A 58 1.96 15.75 -5.75
N PRO A 59 2.44 14.86 -6.65
CA PRO A 59 2.07 14.96 -8.05
C PRO A 59 0.54 14.94 -8.19
N ASP A 60 0.02 15.84 -9.03
CA ASP A 60 -1.39 15.93 -9.44
C ASP A 60 -1.51 15.57 -10.94
N THR A 61 -0.84 14.48 -11.33
CA THR A 61 -0.84 13.90 -12.67
C THR A 61 -1.28 12.45 -12.59
N PRO A 62 -1.63 11.78 -13.70
CA PRO A 62 -1.91 10.34 -13.68
C PRO A 62 -0.71 9.54 -13.15
N LEU A 63 -0.98 8.53 -12.33
CA LEU A 63 0.02 7.72 -11.65
C LEU A 63 -0.15 6.24 -11.98
N LYS A 64 0.97 5.55 -12.08
CA LYS A 64 1.05 4.09 -11.98
C LYS A 64 1.61 3.73 -10.62
N VAL A 65 0.99 2.76 -9.95
CA VAL A 65 1.48 2.21 -8.68
C VAL A 65 1.74 0.71 -8.82
N THR A 66 2.99 0.33 -8.57
CA THR A 66 3.39 -1.07 -8.39
C THR A 66 3.42 -1.39 -6.90
N ALA A 67 2.73 -2.45 -6.48
CA ALA A 67 2.67 -2.89 -5.09
C ALA A 67 2.85 -4.41 -4.97
N TYR A 68 4.00 -4.84 -4.48
CA TYR A 68 4.31 -6.26 -4.27
C TYR A 68 4.31 -6.58 -2.78
N PHE A 69 3.33 -7.37 -2.36
CA PHE A 69 3.10 -7.73 -0.97
C PHE A 69 3.77 -9.07 -0.66
N PHE A 70 4.57 -9.10 0.40
CA PHE A 70 5.31 -10.28 0.85
C PHE A 70 4.73 -10.78 2.16
N PHE A 71 4.38 -12.07 2.18
CA PHE A 71 3.80 -12.76 3.34
C PHE A 71 4.68 -13.94 3.76
N GLU A 72 4.75 -14.17 5.07
CA GLU A 72 5.32 -15.41 5.59
C GLU A 72 4.53 -16.63 5.09
N ARG A 73 5.25 -17.65 4.64
CA ARG A 73 4.64 -18.89 4.21
C ARG A 73 4.21 -19.68 5.46
N PRO A 74 2.91 -19.98 5.63
CA PRO A 74 2.47 -20.79 6.75
C PRO A 74 3.01 -22.22 6.58
N LYS A 75 3.16 -22.94 7.71
CA LYS A 75 3.59 -24.34 7.73
C LYS A 75 2.74 -25.23 6.83
N HIS A 76 1.44 -24.95 6.77
CA HIS A 76 0.47 -25.65 5.92
C HIS A 76 -0.28 -24.64 5.06
N THR A 77 -0.27 -24.85 3.74
CA THR A 77 -1.06 -24.09 2.77
C THR A 77 -1.54 -25.01 1.67
N LYS A 78 -2.78 -24.81 1.21
CA LYS A 78 -3.30 -25.46 -0.01
C LYS A 78 -2.59 -24.94 -1.27
N TYR A 79 -2.08 -23.71 -1.23
CA TYR A 79 -1.48 -23.02 -2.37
C TYR A 79 0.02 -22.82 -2.13
N GLY A 80 0.82 -23.76 -2.63
CA GLY A 80 2.26 -23.77 -2.40
C GLY A 80 3.01 -22.68 -3.17
N ALA A 81 2.62 -22.41 -4.42
CA ALA A 81 3.32 -21.43 -5.26
C ALA A 81 2.96 -19.97 -4.91
N TYR A 82 1.75 -19.71 -4.40
CA TYR A 82 1.24 -18.35 -4.20
C TYR A 82 0.48 -18.18 -2.88
N PRO A 83 0.56 -17.00 -2.23
CA PRO A 83 -0.24 -16.64 -1.07
C PRO A 83 -1.70 -16.31 -1.44
N ALA A 84 -2.41 -17.31 -1.94
CA ALA A 84 -3.83 -17.24 -2.29
C ALA A 84 -4.75 -17.40 -1.05
N GLY A 85 -4.40 -16.70 0.03
CA GLY A 85 -5.22 -16.54 1.23
C GLY A 85 -5.56 -15.07 1.49
N LYS A 86 -6.32 -14.82 2.58
CA LYS A 86 -6.53 -13.47 3.09
C LYS A 86 -5.18 -12.83 3.48
N PRO A 87 -5.06 -11.49 3.40
CA PRO A 87 -6.09 -10.53 2.98
C PRO A 87 -6.24 -10.41 1.45
N ASP A 88 -7.38 -9.94 0.95
CA ASP A 88 -7.65 -9.79 -0.50
C ASP A 88 -6.72 -8.73 -1.15
N LEU A 89 -6.31 -8.95 -2.41
CA LEU A 89 -5.30 -8.12 -3.08
C LEU A 89 -5.80 -6.68 -3.33
N ASP A 90 -7.05 -6.52 -3.77
CA ASP A 90 -7.71 -5.24 -3.96
C ASP A 90 -7.78 -4.42 -2.66
N LYS A 91 -8.04 -5.07 -1.52
CA LYS A 91 -8.06 -4.40 -0.22
C LYS A 91 -6.68 -4.01 0.28
N LEU A 92 -5.64 -4.76 -0.11
CA LEU A 92 -4.26 -4.35 0.11
C LEU A 92 -3.92 -3.12 -0.72
N GLN A 93 -4.30 -3.09 -2.01
CA GLN A 93 -4.13 -1.92 -2.88
C GLN A 93 -4.82 -0.69 -2.29
N ARG A 94 -6.08 -0.84 -1.85
CA ARG A 94 -6.82 0.25 -1.21
C ARG A 94 -6.13 0.78 0.05
N ALA A 95 -5.56 -0.10 0.87
CA ALA A 95 -4.80 0.33 2.05
C ALA A 95 -3.54 1.13 1.70
N ILE A 96 -2.90 0.82 0.57
CA ILE A 96 -1.77 1.60 0.05
C ILE A 96 -2.25 2.96 -0.48
N GLY A 97 -3.31 3.01 -1.29
CA GLY A 97 -3.91 4.27 -1.74
C GLY A 97 -4.22 5.20 -0.57
N ASP A 98 -4.99 4.71 0.41
CA ASP A 98 -5.35 5.46 1.63
C ASP A 98 -4.13 5.92 2.46
N ALA A 99 -3.00 5.22 2.37
CA ALA A 99 -1.77 5.61 3.06
C ALA A 99 -0.99 6.69 2.30
N LEU A 100 -1.06 6.71 0.97
CA LEU A 100 -0.36 7.68 0.12
C LEU A 100 -1.12 9.01 0.01
N SER A 101 -2.46 8.98 0.09
CA SER A 101 -3.36 10.14 0.06
C SER A 101 -4.29 10.21 1.28
N PRO A 102 -3.77 10.18 2.53
CA PRO A 102 -4.63 10.19 3.69
C PRO A 102 -5.52 11.45 3.71
N LYS A 103 -6.76 11.29 4.19
CA LYS A 103 -7.73 12.38 4.28
C LYS A 103 -7.22 13.58 5.10
N TYR A 104 -6.42 13.31 6.12
CA TYR A 104 -5.84 14.31 7.00
C TYR A 104 -4.33 14.09 7.13
N GLY A 105 -3.58 15.18 7.28
CA GLY A 105 -2.12 15.15 7.47
C GLY A 105 -1.32 15.20 6.16
N THR A 106 -0.09 14.70 6.21
CA THR A 106 0.83 14.74 5.07
C THR A 106 0.39 13.76 3.99
N LYS A 107 0.27 14.26 2.75
CA LYS A 107 0.07 13.43 1.57
C LYS A 107 1.36 13.29 0.75
N ILE A 108 1.53 12.12 0.13
CA ILE A 108 2.62 11.81 -0.81
C ILE A 108 2.16 11.99 -2.26
N ILE A 109 0.92 11.63 -2.57
CA ILE A 109 0.25 11.93 -3.85
C ILE A 109 -0.91 12.90 -3.59
N ALA A 110 -1.33 13.68 -4.59
CA ALA A 110 -2.41 14.66 -4.39
C ALA A 110 -3.73 13.98 -3.96
N ASP A 111 -4.09 12.90 -4.66
CA ASP A 111 -5.30 12.11 -4.48
C ASP A 111 -5.07 10.68 -5.00
N ASP A 112 -5.67 9.67 -4.37
CA ASP A 112 -5.61 8.28 -4.87
C ASP A 112 -6.41 8.09 -6.16
N ALA A 113 -7.35 8.99 -6.48
CA ALA A 113 -8.01 9.06 -7.78
C ALA A 113 -7.03 9.34 -8.95
N ARG A 114 -5.79 9.73 -8.67
CA ARG A 114 -4.74 9.86 -9.70
C ARG A 114 -4.11 8.53 -10.09
N ILE A 115 -4.30 7.47 -9.30
CA ILE A 115 -3.75 6.15 -9.62
C ILE A 115 -4.63 5.50 -10.69
N VAL A 116 -4.20 5.61 -11.95
CA VAL A 116 -4.90 5.08 -13.12
C VAL A 116 -4.41 3.69 -13.51
N GLN A 117 -3.23 3.28 -13.03
CA GLN A 117 -2.66 1.96 -13.29
C GLN A 117 -2.18 1.31 -11.99
N TRP A 118 -2.56 0.05 -11.78
CA TRP A 118 -2.06 -0.78 -10.68
C TRP A 118 -1.32 -2.00 -11.22
N ARG A 119 -0.14 -2.27 -10.65
CA ARG A 119 0.53 -3.57 -10.77
C ARG A 119 0.69 -4.17 -9.39
N ALA A 120 -0.27 -4.99 -8.97
CA ALA A 120 -0.29 -5.57 -7.64
C ALA A 120 -0.07 -7.09 -7.68
N LYS A 121 0.78 -7.61 -6.79
CA LYS A 121 1.04 -9.06 -6.66
C LYS A 121 1.28 -9.43 -5.20
N LYS A 122 1.03 -10.69 -4.87
CA LYS A 122 1.42 -11.27 -3.58
C LYS A 122 2.46 -12.36 -3.78
N TYR A 123 3.44 -12.40 -2.90
CA TYR A 123 4.51 -13.38 -2.87
C TYR A 123 4.64 -14.00 -1.48
N TRP A 124 5.10 -15.25 -1.44
CA TRP A 124 5.73 -15.76 -0.23
C TRP A 124 7.09 -15.09 -0.06
N VAL A 125 7.49 -14.81 1.17
CA VAL A 125 8.88 -14.46 1.48
C VAL A 125 9.79 -15.65 1.13
N ASN A 126 10.98 -15.36 0.61
CA ASN A 126 12.04 -16.36 0.49
C ASN A 126 12.57 -16.73 1.87
N THR A 127 13.32 -17.84 1.99
CA THR A 127 13.97 -18.24 3.24
C THR A 127 14.83 -17.10 3.80
N GLY A 128 14.55 -16.67 5.04
CA GLY A 128 15.22 -15.54 5.70
C GLY A 128 14.70 -14.15 5.31
N GLY A 129 13.73 -14.06 4.41
CA GLY A 129 13.06 -12.81 4.05
C GLY A 129 12.04 -12.35 5.09
N LYS A 130 11.74 -11.05 5.10
CA LYS A 130 10.75 -10.45 6.00
C LYS A 130 9.46 -10.11 5.26
N PRO A 131 8.29 -10.21 5.92
CA PRO A 131 7.04 -9.66 5.41
C PRO A 131 7.16 -8.16 5.14
N GLY A 132 6.39 -7.67 4.17
CA GLY A 132 6.42 -6.27 3.82
C GLY A 132 5.70 -5.96 2.52
N VAL A 133 5.91 -4.74 2.04
CA VAL A 133 5.48 -4.33 0.71
C VAL A 133 6.59 -3.54 0.03
N TYR A 134 6.87 -3.88 -1.23
CA TYR A 134 7.58 -3.00 -2.14
C TYR A 134 6.55 -2.13 -2.86
N ILE A 135 6.78 -0.82 -2.86
CA ILE A 135 5.91 0.17 -3.49
C ILE A 135 6.77 0.99 -4.45
N GLU A 136 6.27 1.19 -5.65
CA GLU A 136 6.81 2.13 -6.62
C GLU A 136 5.68 2.97 -7.19
N ILE A 137 5.88 4.28 -7.21
CA ILE A 137 4.94 5.27 -7.71
C ILE A 137 5.62 5.94 -8.90
N GLU A 138 5.01 5.88 -10.09
CA GLU A 138 5.51 6.49 -11.32
C GLU A 138 4.53 7.56 -11.78
N THR A 139 5.01 8.75 -12.10
CA THR A 139 4.21 9.75 -12.81
C THR A 139 4.14 9.38 -14.28
N LEU A 140 2.93 9.38 -14.85
CA LEU A 140 2.73 9.15 -16.27
C LEU A 140 2.65 10.50 -16.99
N GLU A 141 3.28 10.59 -18.15
CA GLU A 141 3.10 11.73 -19.06
C GLU A 141 1.71 11.68 -19.73
N ASN A 142 1.21 12.87 -20.08
CA ASN A 142 0.00 13.02 -20.90
C ASN A 142 0.37 13.00 -22.38
#